data_AF-A0A1A8GLV2-F1
#
_entry.id   AF-A0A1A8GLV2-F1
#
_cell.length_a   1.000
_cell.length_b   1.000
_cell.length_c   1.000
_cell.angle_alpha   90.00
_cell.angle_beta   90.00
_cell.angle_gamma   90.00
#
_symmetry.space_group_name_H-M   'P 1'
#
loop_
_entity.id
_entity.type
_entity.pdbx_description
1 polymer ?
#
loop_
_entity_poly.entity_id
_entity_poly.type
_entity_poly.pdbx_seq_one_letter_code
_entity_poly.pdbx_strand_id
1 'polypeptide(L)'
;RAQQVTFHFRTQLCDDERTVIDDSRVAGTPMEIVIGNMFKLDIWEVLLSSMRVGEVAEFWCDTIHTGVYPLVSKSMRRIAEGKDPVEWQVHTCGMANMFAYHSLGYEDLDELMKEPKPLFFVLELLMVQQPSEYNRESWALSDEERLKVVPVLHGQGNKLFKQGRYQEAAQKYKEALICIKNVQTKEKAWDVPWLKLEKMANTLTLNYCQCLLRMEEYYEVIEHTTDIINQHPGVAKAYYLRGKAHKEVWNEAEARQDFSRVLDLDPGMKKAVKKELAVLSMRMEEKNQEDKNTYKGMF
;
A
#
# COMPACT_ATOMS: atom_id res chain seq x y z
N ARG A 1 -2.58 9.34 -21.88
CA ARG A 1 -2.92 7.91 -21.68
C ARG A 1 -1.65 7.24 -21.19
N ALA A 2 -1.66 6.65 -19.99
CA ALA A 2 -0.47 6.03 -19.42
C ALA A 2 0.00 4.84 -20.28
N GLN A 3 1.26 4.87 -20.72
CA GLN A 3 1.89 3.83 -21.53
C GLN A 3 3.11 3.32 -20.76
N GLN A 4 3.25 2.01 -20.65
CA GLN A 4 4.46 1.41 -20.09
C GLN A 4 5.48 1.28 -21.21
N VAL A 5 6.70 1.72 -20.93
CA VAL A 5 7.81 1.65 -21.86
C VAL A 5 8.97 0.90 -21.22
N THR A 6 9.52 -0.04 -21.98
CA THR A 6 10.70 -0.82 -21.61
C THR A 6 11.86 -0.34 -22.48
N PHE A 7 12.98 0.04 -21.87
CA PHE A 7 14.11 0.63 -22.59
C PHE A 7 15.44 0.32 -21.90
N HIS A 8 16.52 0.32 -22.68
CA HIS A 8 17.86 0.41 -22.14
C HIS A 8 18.28 1.87 -22.05
N PHE A 9 19.05 2.20 -21.02
CA PHE A 9 19.71 3.48 -20.88
C PHE A 9 21.19 3.31 -20.55
N ARG A 10 21.95 4.33 -20.95
CA ARG A 10 23.29 4.62 -20.48
C ARG A 10 23.36 6.11 -20.15
N THR A 11 23.78 6.43 -18.94
CA THR A 11 23.96 7.83 -18.50
C THR A 11 25.44 8.16 -18.41
N GLN A 12 25.81 9.32 -18.95
CA GLN A 12 27.20 9.76 -19.00
C GLN A 12 27.34 11.21 -18.55
N LEU A 13 28.49 11.54 -17.97
CA LEU A 13 28.89 12.93 -17.72
C LEU A 13 29.16 13.66 -19.05
N CYS A 14 28.96 14.97 -19.03
CA CYS A 14 29.38 15.86 -20.12
C CYS A 14 30.85 16.26 -19.98
N ASP A 15 31.74 15.28 -19.83
CA ASP A 15 33.19 15.46 -19.87
C ASP A 15 33.77 14.93 -21.19
N ASP A 16 35.05 15.24 -21.44
CA ASP A 16 35.75 14.83 -22.67
C ASP A 16 35.83 13.29 -22.80
N GLU A 17 35.82 12.58 -21.67
CA GLU A 17 35.92 11.12 -21.61
C GLU A 17 34.55 10.41 -21.70
N ARG A 18 33.44 11.15 -21.66
CA ARG A 18 32.06 10.63 -21.61
C ARG A 18 31.91 9.57 -20.51
N THR A 19 32.38 9.90 -19.30
CA THR A 19 32.40 9.00 -18.15
C THR A 19 31.02 8.40 -17.89
N VAL A 20 30.93 7.07 -17.90
CA VAL A 20 29.67 6.35 -17.70
C VAL A 20 29.34 6.27 -16.21
N ILE A 21 28.15 6.75 -15.84
CA ILE A 21 27.63 6.68 -14.47
C ILE A 21 26.81 5.40 -14.28
N ASP A 22 25.90 5.11 -15.21
CA ASP A 22 25.03 3.95 -15.15
C ASP A 22 24.80 3.37 -16.55
N ASP A 23 24.72 2.04 -16.63
CA ASP A 23 24.42 1.33 -17.88
C ASP A 23 23.52 0.11 -17.57
N SER A 24 22.28 0.18 -18.02
CA SER A 24 21.29 -0.89 -17.84
C SER A 24 21.69 -2.22 -18.51
N ARG A 25 22.51 -2.20 -19.57
CA ARG A 25 22.98 -3.42 -20.22
C ARG A 25 24.03 -4.13 -19.37
N VAL A 26 24.85 -3.38 -18.64
CA VAL A 26 25.81 -3.95 -17.67
C VAL A 26 25.07 -4.50 -16.46
N ALA A 27 24.01 -3.83 -16.02
CA ALA A 27 23.12 -4.32 -14.96
C ALA A 27 22.27 -5.55 -15.37
N GLY A 28 22.24 -5.90 -16.66
CA GLY A 28 21.57 -7.10 -17.19
C GLY A 28 20.05 -7.03 -17.25
N THR A 29 19.43 -5.90 -16.87
CA THR A 29 17.97 -5.76 -16.82
C THR A 29 17.56 -4.44 -17.48
N PRO A 30 16.62 -4.43 -18.45
CA PRO A 30 16.09 -3.20 -19.02
C PRO A 30 15.25 -2.44 -17.98
N MET A 31 15.15 -1.13 -18.16
CA MET A 31 14.35 -0.27 -17.30
C MET A 31 12.90 -0.24 -17.79
N GLU A 32 11.96 -0.19 -16.86
CA GLU A 32 10.54 -0.02 -17.13
C GLU A 32 10.01 1.24 -16.45
N ILE A 33 9.36 2.12 -17.21
CA ILE A 33 8.65 3.28 -16.66
C ILE A 33 7.25 3.38 -17.27
N VAL A 34 6.36 4.06 -16.55
CA VAL A 34 5.01 4.38 -17.04
C VAL A 34 4.95 5.88 -17.34
N ILE A 35 4.88 6.23 -18.63
CA ILE A 35 4.77 7.61 -19.10
C ILE A 35 3.43 8.20 -18.62
N GLY A 36 3.46 9.38 -18.00
CA GLY A 36 2.30 10.07 -17.45
C GLY A 36 2.01 9.78 -15.97
N ASN A 37 2.89 9.08 -15.25
CA ASN A 37 2.77 8.84 -13.82
C ASN A 37 3.78 9.66 -12.97
N MET A 38 4.29 10.78 -13.50
CA MET A 38 5.26 11.65 -12.82
C MET A 38 6.45 10.86 -12.27
N PHE A 39 7.16 10.16 -13.16
CA PHE A 39 8.44 9.56 -12.81
C PHE A 39 9.36 10.61 -12.19
N LYS A 40 10.15 10.24 -11.17
CA LYS A 40 11.00 11.18 -10.41
C LYS A 40 11.96 11.98 -11.30
N LEU A 41 12.32 11.44 -12.47
CA LEU A 41 13.08 12.13 -13.51
C LEU A 41 12.17 12.40 -14.71
N ASP A 42 11.41 13.49 -14.63
CA ASP A 42 10.37 13.88 -15.59
C ASP A 42 10.88 14.01 -17.04
N ILE A 43 12.12 14.46 -17.22
CA ILE A 43 12.73 14.64 -18.54
C ILE A 43 12.73 13.33 -19.34
N TRP A 44 12.90 12.16 -18.71
CA TRP A 44 12.87 10.87 -19.42
C TRP A 44 11.52 10.57 -20.05
N GLU A 45 10.41 11.01 -19.45
CA GLU A 45 9.08 10.85 -20.07
C GLU A 45 8.99 11.61 -21.39
N VAL A 46 9.58 12.82 -21.45
CA VAL A 46 9.62 13.65 -22.66
C VAL A 46 10.51 13.01 -23.72
N LEU A 47 11.70 12.55 -23.33
CA LEU A 47 12.65 11.92 -24.26
C LEU A 47 12.07 10.63 -24.87
N LEU A 48 11.57 9.71 -24.03
CA LEU A 48 11.03 8.43 -24.48
C LEU A 48 9.75 8.59 -25.32
N SER A 49 8.94 9.62 -25.03
CA SER A 49 7.75 9.94 -25.85
C SER A 49 8.11 10.43 -27.26
N SER A 50 9.33 10.92 -27.46
CA SER A 50 9.80 11.39 -28.77
C SER A 50 10.39 10.29 -29.66
N MET A 51 10.69 9.13 -29.07
CA MET A 51 11.37 8.01 -29.73
C MET A 51 10.40 6.99 -30.35
N ARG A 52 10.90 6.22 -31.33
CA ARG A 52 10.24 5.04 -31.91
C ARG A 52 10.74 3.75 -31.29
N VAL A 53 9.92 2.70 -31.30
CA VAL A 53 10.35 1.36 -30.87
C VAL A 53 11.51 0.88 -31.74
N GLY A 54 12.59 0.43 -31.11
CA GLY A 54 13.86 0.05 -31.71
C GLY A 54 14.84 1.21 -31.95
N GLU A 55 14.45 2.45 -31.67
CA GLU A 55 15.32 3.62 -31.82
C GLU A 55 16.36 3.70 -30.69
N VAL A 56 17.59 4.06 -31.06
CA VAL A 56 18.66 4.45 -30.15
C VAL A 56 18.96 5.93 -30.35
N ALA A 57 18.81 6.73 -29.31
CA ALA A 57 19.00 8.19 -29.38
C ALA A 57 19.85 8.69 -28.20
N GLU A 58 20.68 9.70 -28.46
CA GLU A 58 21.45 10.43 -27.44
C GLU A 58 20.81 11.79 -27.20
N PHE A 59 20.63 12.13 -25.92
CA PHE A 59 20.08 13.40 -25.49
C PHE A 59 21.03 14.09 -24.52
N TRP A 60 21.36 15.35 -24.81
CA TRP A 60 22.02 16.22 -23.86
C TRP A 60 20.98 16.90 -22.96
N CYS A 61 21.15 16.82 -21.64
CA CYS A 61 20.23 17.39 -20.66
C CYS A 61 20.98 18.33 -19.69
N ASP A 62 20.46 19.54 -19.56
CA ASP A 62 21.00 20.55 -18.64
C ASP A 62 20.79 20.16 -17.16
N THR A 63 21.59 20.75 -16.28
CA THR A 63 21.51 20.63 -14.80
C THR A 63 20.11 20.84 -14.23
N ILE A 64 19.29 21.69 -14.85
CA ILE A 64 17.89 21.93 -14.45
C ILE A 64 17.08 20.63 -14.45
N HIS A 65 17.37 19.71 -15.38
CA HIS A 65 16.65 18.45 -15.54
C HIS A 65 17.36 17.26 -14.88
N THR A 66 18.66 17.35 -14.61
CA THR A 66 19.47 16.24 -14.09
C THR A 66 19.66 16.27 -12.57
N GLY A 67 19.24 17.34 -11.88
CA GLY A 67 19.47 17.50 -10.44
C GLY A 67 18.90 16.39 -9.55
N VAL A 68 17.85 15.70 -10.00
CA VAL A 68 17.25 14.55 -9.29
C VAL A 68 17.84 13.21 -9.69
N TYR A 69 18.71 13.18 -10.71
CA TYR A 69 19.33 11.95 -11.24
C TYR A 69 20.06 11.12 -10.16
N PRO A 70 20.88 11.71 -9.25
CA PRO A 70 21.56 10.92 -8.22
C PRO A 70 20.63 10.07 -7.35
N LEU A 71 19.46 10.62 -7.00
CA LEU A 71 18.45 9.94 -6.18
C LEU A 71 17.78 8.79 -6.97
N VAL A 72 17.53 9.03 -8.26
CA VAL A 72 16.95 8.00 -9.16
C VAL A 72 17.98 6.90 -9.42
N SER A 73 19.25 7.24 -9.67
CA SER A 73 20.35 6.28 -9.86
C SER A 73 20.53 5.36 -8.66
N LYS A 74 20.54 5.91 -7.43
CA LYS A 74 20.55 5.08 -6.21
C LYS A 74 19.40 4.05 -6.19
N SER A 75 18.22 4.47 -6.65
CA SER A 75 17.06 3.59 -6.76
C SER A 75 17.27 2.48 -7.78
N MET A 76 17.77 2.84 -8.96
CA MET A 76 18.05 1.89 -10.04
C MET A 76 19.11 0.87 -9.64
N ARG A 77 20.19 1.30 -8.98
CA ARG A 77 21.27 0.42 -8.50
C ARG A 77 20.77 -0.60 -7.47
N ARG A 78 19.93 -0.19 -6.51
CA ARG A 78 19.36 -1.13 -5.52
C ARG A 78 18.38 -2.12 -6.14
N ILE A 79 17.58 -1.70 -7.11
CA ILE A 79 16.70 -2.62 -7.86
C ILE A 79 17.54 -3.68 -8.57
N ALA A 80 18.65 -3.27 -9.22
CA ALA A 80 19.57 -4.21 -9.85
C ALA A 80 20.21 -5.20 -8.85
N GLU A 81 20.38 -4.80 -7.59
CA GLU A 81 20.82 -5.67 -6.49
C GLU A 81 19.68 -6.53 -5.88
N GLY A 82 18.44 -6.41 -6.36
CA GLY A 82 17.27 -7.12 -5.82
C GLY A 82 16.76 -6.59 -4.48
N LYS A 83 17.15 -5.37 -4.09
CA LYS A 83 16.74 -4.70 -2.85
C LYS A 83 15.57 -3.74 -3.10
N ASP A 84 14.80 -3.44 -2.06
CA ASP A 84 13.67 -2.50 -2.15
C ASP A 84 14.15 -1.07 -2.51
N PRO A 85 13.59 -0.43 -3.55
CA PRO A 85 13.96 0.92 -4.01
C PRO A 85 13.49 2.07 -3.10
N VAL A 86 12.78 1.81 -2.01
CA VAL A 86 12.23 2.85 -1.13
C VAL A 86 12.64 2.63 0.32
N GLU A 87 13.24 1.49 0.66
CA GLU A 87 13.66 1.16 2.03
C GLU A 87 14.66 2.17 2.65
N TRP A 88 15.48 2.88 1.84
CA TRP A 88 16.33 3.97 2.40
C TRP A 88 15.54 5.27 2.65
N GLN A 89 14.34 5.43 2.10
CA GLN A 89 13.46 6.58 2.34
C GLN A 89 12.79 6.40 3.71
N VAL A 90 13.59 6.44 4.78
CA VAL A 90 13.09 6.38 6.15
C VAL A 90 12.35 7.69 6.44
N HIS A 91 11.02 7.63 6.46
CA HIS A 91 10.16 8.70 6.96
C HIS A 91 10.37 8.86 8.48
N THR A 92 11.40 9.61 8.89
CA THR A 92 11.50 10.12 10.25
C THR A 92 10.98 11.56 10.28
N CYS A 93 9.92 11.79 11.05
CA CYS A 93 9.41 13.11 11.36
C CYS A 93 10.38 13.80 12.33
N GLY A 94 10.84 15.02 12.04
CA GLY A 94 11.72 15.82 12.92
C GLY A 94 13.21 15.82 12.54
N MET A 95 14.00 16.65 13.24
CA MET A 95 15.39 17.08 12.95
C MET A 95 16.44 15.97 12.69
N ALA A 96 16.08 14.68 12.76
CA ALA A 96 16.90 13.56 12.27
C ALA A 96 17.15 13.63 10.75
N ASN A 97 16.27 14.29 9.99
CA ASN A 97 16.39 14.48 8.55
C ASN A 97 17.58 15.37 8.13
N MET A 98 18.27 16.05 9.06
CA MET A 98 19.42 16.90 8.72
C MET A 98 20.75 16.11 8.67
N PHE A 99 20.84 14.97 9.36
CA PHE A 99 22.10 14.21 9.52
C PHE A 99 22.28 13.06 8.51
N ALA A 100 21.21 12.59 7.85
CA ALA A 100 21.25 11.42 6.96
C ALA A 100 21.59 11.71 5.48
N TYR A 101 21.73 12.98 5.07
CA TYR A 101 21.83 13.38 3.65
C TYR A 101 23.24 13.68 3.13
N HIS A 102 24.30 13.47 3.90
CA HIS A 102 25.64 13.81 3.41
C HIS A 102 26.21 12.81 2.39
N SER A 103 25.58 11.63 2.26
CA SER A 103 26.01 10.61 1.31
C SER A 103 24.86 9.67 0.92
N LEU A 104 24.76 9.38 -0.36
CA LEU A 104 23.94 8.37 -1.02
C LEU A 104 24.56 6.97 -0.91
N GLY A 105 25.81 6.86 -0.42
CA GLY A 105 26.57 5.61 -0.33
C GLY A 105 27.34 5.27 -1.61
N TYR A 106 27.39 6.19 -2.57
CA TYR A 106 28.11 6.06 -3.84
C TYR A 106 28.84 7.38 -4.11
N GLU A 107 30.17 7.35 -4.16
CA GLU A 107 31.00 8.56 -4.27
C GLU A 107 30.70 9.39 -5.52
N ASP A 108 30.45 8.72 -6.65
CA ASP A 108 30.09 9.32 -7.93
C ASP A 108 28.74 10.06 -7.86
N LEU A 109 27.73 9.46 -7.22
CA LEU A 109 26.42 10.09 -7.03
C LEU A 109 26.46 11.23 -6.00
N ASP A 110 27.32 11.10 -4.99
CA ASP A 110 27.54 12.14 -3.98
C ASP A 110 28.21 13.37 -4.56
N GLU A 111 29.19 13.19 -5.45
CA GLU A 111 29.79 14.28 -6.18
C GLU A 111 28.75 14.96 -7.08
N LEU A 112 27.97 14.19 -7.84
CA LEU A 112 26.93 14.72 -8.72
C LEU A 112 25.81 15.45 -7.96
N MET A 113 25.54 15.06 -6.71
CA MET A 113 24.58 15.75 -5.84
C MET A 113 25.15 17.05 -5.26
N LYS A 114 26.45 17.10 -4.96
CA LYS A 114 27.15 18.31 -4.48
C LYS A 114 27.34 19.33 -5.60
N GLU A 115 27.70 18.86 -6.78
CA GLU A 115 27.94 19.67 -7.97
C GLU A 115 27.13 19.09 -9.13
N PRO A 116 25.87 19.53 -9.30
CA PRO A 116 25.03 19.11 -10.40
C PRO A 116 25.68 19.42 -11.75
N LYS A 117 25.81 18.40 -12.60
CA LYS A 117 26.41 18.49 -13.94
C LYS A 117 25.36 18.14 -15.01
N PRO A 118 25.45 18.73 -16.21
CA PRO A 118 24.65 18.27 -17.33
C PRO A 118 25.04 16.83 -17.68
N LEU A 119 24.09 16.05 -18.20
CA LEU A 119 24.27 14.63 -18.49
C LEU A 119 23.87 14.31 -19.94
N PHE A 120 24.53 13.31 -20.51
CA PHE A 120 24.06 12.64 -21.71
C PHE A 120 23.27 11.38 -21.33
N PHE A 121 22.07 11.25 -21.90
CA PHE A 121 21.26 10.04 -21.83
C PHE A 121 21.25 9.38 -23.20
N VAL A 122 21.86 8.20 -23.29
CA VAL A 122 21.73 7.32 -24.46
C VAL A 122 20.63 6.32 -24.15
N LEU A 123 19.51 6.41 -24.85
CA LEU A 123 18.31 5.61 -24.63
C LEU A 123 18.06 4.70 -25.82
N GLU A 124 17.62 3.47 -25.57
CA GLU A 124 17.16 2.51 -26.58
C GLU A 124 15.76 2.02 -26.20
N LEU A 125 14.74 2.42 -26.96
CA LEU A 125 13.36 2.06 -26.66
C LEU A 125 13.05 0.66 -27.19
N LEU A 126 12.85 -0.32 -26.31
CA LEU A 126 12.63 -1.72 -26.70
C LEU A 126 11.17 -2.04 -26.97
N MET A 127 10.26 -1.53 -26.11
CA MET A 127 8.86 -1.89 -26.17
C MET A 127 7.98 -0.76 -25.62
N VAL A 128 6.82 -0.57 -26.24
CA VAL A 128 5.75 0.29 -25.72
C VAL A 128 4.49 -0.56 -25.58
N GLN A 129 4.05 -0.78 -24.36
CA GLN A 129 2.84 -1.54 -24.07
C GLN A 129 1.65 -0.60 -23.88
N GLN A 130 0.57 -0.89 -24.59
CA GLN A 130 -0.67 -0.15 -24.46
C GLN A 130 -1.43 -0.54 -23.18
N PRO A 131 -2.25 0.39 -22.63
CA PRO A 131 -3.08 0.18 -21.44
C PRO A 131 -3.83 -1.16 -21.33
N SER A 132 -4.17 -1.78 -22.47
CA SER A 132 -5.02 -2.97 -22.57
C SER A 132 -4.27 -4.30 -22.40
N GLU A 133 -2.93 -4.31 -22.46
CA GLU A 133 -2.13 -5.54 -22.51
C GLU A 133 -1.29 -5.79 -21.25
N TYR A 134 -1.27 -4.85 -20.28
CA TYR A 134 -0.54 -5.01 -19.03
C TYR A 134 -1.48 -5.03 -17.83
N ASN A 135 -1.27 -6.00 -16.93
CA ASN A 135 -1.91 -6.05 -15.62
C ASN A 135 -1.28 -4.92 -14.77
N ARG A 136 -1.82 -3.70 -14.92
CA ARG A 136 -1.32 -2.47 -14.30
C ARG A 136 -1.21 -2.63 -12.79
N GLU A 137 0.03 -2.65 -12.30
CA GLU A 137 0.31 -2.58 -10.88
C GLU A 137 -0.24 -1.28 -10.27
N SER A 138 -0.73 -1.38 -9.04
CA SER A 138 -1.51 -0.37 -8.31
C SER A 138 -0.80 0.97 -8.09
N TRP A 139 0.50 1.07 -8.38
CA TRP A 139 1.31 2.26 -8.19
C TRP A 139 1.22 3.28 -9.33
N ALA A 140 0.71 2.90 -10.52
CA ALA A 140 0.70 3.75 -11.72
C ALA A 140 -0.61 4.50 -12.05
N LEU A 141 -1.60 4.46 -11.15
CA LEU A 141 -2.91 5.10 -11.34
C LEU A 141 -2.87 6.55 -10.83
N SER A 142 -3.49 7.50 -11.54
CA SER A 142 -3.74 8.83 -10.97
C SER A 142 -4.65 8.74 -9.74
N ASP A 143 -4.69 9.76 -8.89
CA ASP A 143 -5.53 9.70 -7.68
C ASP A 143 -7.02 9.54 -8.01
N GLU A 144 -7.50 10.18 -9.08
CA GLU A 144 -8.86 10.02 -9.60
C GLU A 144 -9.11 8.62 -10.17
N GLU A 145 -8.11 8.03 -10.83
CA GLU A 145 -8.21 6.67 -11.36
C GLU A 145 -8.19 5.63 -10.22
N ARG A 146 -7.36 5.82 -9.18
CA ARG A 146 -7.34 5.00 -7.97
C ARG A 146 -8.73 4.97 -7.32
N LEU A 147 -9.36 6.15 -7.17
CA LEU A 147 -10.70 6.24 -6.59
C LEU A 147 -11.79 5.61 -7.46
N LYS A 148 -11.64 5.60 -8.79
CA LYS A 148 -12.57 4.88 -9.69
C LYS A 148 -12.44 3.36 -9.60
N VAL A 149 -11.24 2.85 -9.28
CA VAL A 149 -10.99 1.41 -9.14
C VAL A 149 -11.56 0.87 -7.81
N VAL A 150 -11.58 1.69 -6.76
CA VAL A 150 -12.03 1.28 -5.41
C VAL A 150 -13.44 0.64 -5.40
N PRO A 151 -14.49 1.22 -6.01
CA PRO A 151 -15.82 0.58 -6.07
C PRO A 151 -15.82 -0.76 -6.81
N VAL A 152 -14.98 -0.90 -7.84
CA VAL A 152 -14.87 -2.15 -8.62
C VAL A 152 -14.24 -3.25 -7.76
N LEU A 153 -13.12 -2.95 -7.09
CA LEU A 153 -12.47 -3.88 -6.17
C LEU A 153 -13.37 -4.24 -4.99
N HIS A 154 -14.10 -3.25 -4.44
CA HIS A 154 -15.09 -3.48 -3.39
C HIS A 154 -16.19 -4.45 -3.85
N GLY A 155 -16.72 -4.25 -5.06
CA GLY A 155 -17.71 -5.12 -5.68
C GLY A 155 -17.20 -6.55 -5.93
N GLN A 156 -15.96 -6.68 -6.41
CA GLN A 156 -15.30 -7.97 -6.60
C GLN A 156 -15.09 -8.71 -5.28
N GLY A 157 -14.59 -8.02 -4.25
CA GLY A 157 -14.45 -8.58 -2.90
C GLY A 157 -15.79 -9.05 -2.33
N ASN A 158 -16.87 -8.26 -2.51
CA ASN A 158 -18.22 -8.65 -2.07
C ASN A 158 -18.73 -9.90 -2.79
N LYS A 159 -18.43 -10.04 -4.09
CA LYS A 159 -18.79 -11.22 -4.88
C LYS A 159 -18.03 -12.46 -4.40
N LEU A 160 -16.72 -12.35 -4.22
CA LEU A 160 -15.86 -13.44 -3.73
C LEU A 160 -16.26 -13.87 -2.32
N PHE A 161 -16.58 -12.92 -1.44
CA PHE A 161 -17.06 -13.19 -0.09
C PHE A 161 -18.35 -14.02 -0.10
N LYS A 162 -19.31 -13.67 -0.96
CA LYS A 162 -20.56 -14.45 -1.13
C LYS A 162 -20.31 -15.86 -1.68
N GLN A 163 -19.23 -16.07 -2.42
CA GLN A 163 -18.81 -17.37 -2.92
C GLN A 163 -18.02 -18.20 -1.90
N GLY A 164 -17.76 -17.67 -0.70
CA GLY A 164 -16.96 -18.34 0.33
C GLY A 164 -15.44 -18.27 0.09
N ARG A 165 -14.99 -17.53 -0.94
CA ARG A 165 -13.57 -17.35 -1.27
C ARG A 165 -12.97 -16.21 -0.43
N TYR A 166 -12.85 -16.43 0.87
CA TYR A 166 -12.54 -15.38 1.84
C TYR A 166 -11.14 -14.79 1.67
N GLN A 167 -10.13 -15.61 1.37
CA GLN A 167 -8.76 -15.15 1.18
C GLN A 167 -8.63 -14.22 -0.03
N GLU A 168 -9.27 -14.56 -1.14
CA GLU A 168 -9.27 -13.72 -2.34
C GLU A 168 -10.11 -12.46 -2.15
N ALA A 169 -11.25 -12.56 -1.45
CA ALA A 169 -12.04 -11.38 -1.08
C ALA A 169 -11.22 -10.41 -0.22
N ALA A 170 -10.48 -10.94 0.76
CA ALA A 170 -9.60 -10.20 1.63
C ALA A 170 -8.51 -9.47 0.83
N GLN A 171 -7.90 -10.15 -0.15
CA GLN A 171 -6.91 -9.54 -1.04
C GLN A 171 -7.50 -8.36 -1.83
N LYS A 172 -8.72 -8.49 -2.37
CA LYS A 172 -9.40 -7.40 -3.07
C LYS A 172 -9.72 -6.20 -2.19
N TYR A 173 -10.07 -6.43 -0.92
CA TYR A 173 -10.23 -5.32 0.03
C TYR A 173 -8.90 -4.66 0.38
N LYS A 174 -7.80 -5.43 0.54
CA LYS A 174 -6.45 -4.87 0.76
C LYS A 174 -6.01 -4.00 -0.42
N GLU A 175 -6.16 -4.48 -1.65
CA GLU A 175 -5.86 -3.72 -2.88
C GLU A 175 -6.63 -2.37 -2.88
N ALA A 176 -7.93 -2.39 -2.55
CA ALA A 176 -8.75 -1.18 -2.49
C ALA A 176 -8.31 -0.23 -1.37
N LEU A 177 -7.92 -0.74 -0.21
CA LEU A 177 -7.42 0.06 0.91
C LEU A 177 -6.10 0.77 0.56
N ILE A 178 -5.20 0.10 -0.14
CA ILE A 178 -3.94 0.71 -0.63
C ILE A 178 -4.24 1.88 -1.55
N CYS A 179 -5.19 1.72 -2.48
CA CYS A 179 -5.62 2.82 -3.36
C CYS A 179 -6.12 4.03 -2.59
N ILE A 180 -6.95 3.83 -1.53
CA ILE A 180 -7.46 4.94 -0.72
C ILE A 180 -6.34 5.60 0.08
N LYS A 181 -5.53 4.82 0.81
CA LYS A 181 -4.46 5.35 1.66
C LYS A 181 -3.45 6.18 0.87
N ASN A 182 -3.13 5.77 -0.36
CA ASN A 182 -2.23 6.51 -1.24
C ASN A 182 -2.76 7.89 -1.66
N VAL A 183 -4.07 8.06 -1.78
CA VAL A 183 -4.69 9.36 -2.04
C VAL A 183 -4.77 10.17 -0.75
N GLN A 184 -5.13 9.52 0.35
CA GLN A 184 -5.33 10.13 1.66
C GLN A 184 -4.06 10.78 2.23
N THR A 185 -2.86 10.29 1.90
CA THR A 185 -1.58 10.90 2.31
C THR A 185 -1.32 12.27 1.69
N LYS A 186 -1.98 12.60 0.58
CA LYS A 186 -1.86 13.89 -0.12
C LYS A 186 -2.91 14.90 0.33
N GLU A 187 -3.94 14.42 1.02
CA GLU A 187 -5.03 15.24 1.54
C GLU A 187 -4.71 15.76 2.94
N LYS A 188 -5.20 16.95 3.29
CA LYS A 188 -5.10 17.45 4.66
C LYS A 188 -6.00 16.64 5.57
N ALA A 189 -5.43 16.16 6.68
CA ALA A 189 -6.17 15.40 7.67
C ALA A 189 -7.40 16.19 8.16
N TRP A 190 -8.52 15.50 8.32
CA TRP A 190 -9.81 16.04 8.80
C TRP A 190 -10.57 16.99 7.87
N ASP A 191 -10.04 17.30 6.69
CA ASP A 191 -10.81 18.03 5.68
C ASP A 191 -11.93 17.14 5.07
N VAL A 192 -12.95 17.77 4.49
CA VAL A 192 -14.12 17.06 3.93
C VAL A 192 -13.75 15.97 2.91
N PRO A 193 -12.79 16.16 1.98
CA PRO A 193 -12.33 15.10 1.09
C PRO A 193 -11.68 13.93 1.85
N TRP A 194 -10.82 14.23 2.82
CA TRP A 194 -10.17 13.23 3.67
C TRP A 194 -11.18 12.40 4.45
N LEU A 195 -12.19 13.03 5.06
CA LEU A 195 -13.26 12.33 5.80
C LEU A 195 -14.09 11.40 4.91
N LYS A 196 -14.27 11.74 3.63
CA LYS A 196 -14.92 10.85 2.66
C LYS A 196 -14.07 9.62 2.38
N LEU A 197 -12.76 9.80 2.18
CA LEU A 197 -11.80 8.71 1.98
C LEU A 197 -11.74 7.81 3.21
N GLU A 198 -11.65 8.40 4.40
CA GLU A 198 -11.63 7.70 5.68
C GLU A 198 -12.89 6.83 5.86
N LYS A 199 -14.07 7.37 5.56
CA LYS A 199 -15.32 6.60 5.61
C LYS A 199 -15.32 5.40 4.64
N MET A 200 -14.76 5.57 3.44
CA MET A 200 -14.61 4.49 2.47
C MET A 200 -13.61 3.43 2.94
N ALA A 201 -12.46 3.87 3.47
CA ALA A 201 -11.45 2.99 4.05
C ALA A 201 -12.05 2.15 5.18
N ASN A 202 -12.74 2.77 6.14
CA ASN A 202 -13.38 2.06 7.24
C ASN A 202 -14.42 1.04 6.77
N THR A 203 -15.18 1.36 5.73
CA THR A 203 -16.13 0.41 5.14
C THR A 203 -15.42 -0.82 4.56
N LEU A 204 -14.30 -0.63 3.88
CA LEU A 204 -13.49 -1.72 3.32
C LEU A 204 -12.80 -2.53 4.41
N THR A 205 -12.19 -1.87 5.41
CA THR A 205 -11.56 -2.52 6.55
C THR A 205 -12.56 -3.41 7.29
N LEU A 206 -13.80 -2.95 7.52
CA LEU A 206 -14.82 -3.79 8.15
C LEU A 206 -15.22 -5.01 7.31
N ASN A 207 -15.17 -4.92 5.97
CA ASN A 207 -15.42 -6.08 5.11
C ASN A 207 -14.21 -7.03 5.05
N TYR A 208 -12.99 -6.48 5.15
CA TYR A 208 -11.76 -7.24 5.35
C TYR A 208 -11.79 -8.01 6.68
N CYS A 209 -12.12 -7.35 7.80
CA CYS A 209 -12.31 -7.99 9.09
C CYS A 209 -13.38 -9.10 9.06
N GLN A 210 -14.43 -8.92 8.25
CA GLN A 210 -15.45 -9.97 8.07
C GLN A 210 -14.88 -11.22 7.38
N CYS A 211 -13.91 -11.06 6.47
CA CYS A 211 -13.17 -12.18 5.87
C CYS A 211 -12.24 -12.83 6.89
N LEU A 212 -11.50 -12.04 7.66
CA LEU A 212 -10.60 -12.53 8.71
C LEU A 212 -11.34 -13.37 9.76
N LEU A 213 -12.53 -12.92 10.20
CA LEU A 213 -13.38 -13.73 11.09
C LEU A 213 -13.77 -15.09 10.49
N ARG A 214 -13.81 -15.22 9.17
CA ARG A 214 -14.09 -16.50 8.48
C ARG A 214 -12.84 -17.36 8.30
N MET A 215 -11.66 -16.75 8.37
CA MET A 215 -10.36 -17.40 8.31
C MET A 215 -9.77 -17.62 9.71
N GLU A 216 -10.54 -17.33 10.77
CA GLU A 216 -10.15 -17.50 12.18
C GLU A 216 -8.99 -16.60 12.65
N GLU A 217 -8.71 -15.53 11.89
CA GLU A 217 -7.68 -14.53 12.20
C GLU A 217 -8.21 -13.47 13.19
N TYR A 218 -8.50 -13.89 14.42
CA TYR A 218 -9.24 -13.07 15.38
C TYR A 218 -8.46 -11.86 15.93
N TYR A 219 -7.15 -11.98 16.10
CA TYR A 219 -6.32 -10.90 16.65
C TYR A 219 -6.22 -9.70 15.68
N GLU A 220 -5.99 -9.95 14.38
CA GLU A 220 -6.02 -8.87 13.36
C GLU A 220 -7.39 -8.16 13.33
N VAL A 221 -8.49 -8.91 13.52
CA VAL A 221 -9.83 -8.30 13.61
C VAL A 221 -9.92 -7.35 14.80
N ILE A 222 -9.42 -7.77 15.96
CA ILE A 222 -9.43 -6.95 17.19
C ILE A 222 -8.62 -5.66 16.99
N GLU A 223 -7.43 -5.75 16.39
CA GLU A 223 -6.58 -4.58 16.13
C GLU A 223 -7.29 -3.59 15.20
N HIS A 224 -7.67 -4.04 14.00
CA HIS A 224 -8.30 -3.17 13.00
C HIS A 224 -9.61 -2.54 13.50
N THR A 225 -10.45 -3.30 14.21
CA THR A 225 -11.70 -2.75 14.74
C THR A 225 -11.47 -1.80 15.91
N THR A 226 -10.43 -2.01 16.72
CA THR A 226 -10.05 -1.09 17.80
C THR A 226 -9.59 0.24 17.25
N ASP A 227 -8.77 0.25 16.20
CA ASP A 227 -8.34 1.48 15.54
C ASP A 227 -9.54 2.30 15.03
N ILE A 228 -10.49 1.63 14.36
CA ILE A 228 -11.72 2.29 13.87
C ILE A 228 -12.53 2.84 15.04
N ILE A 229 -12.67 2.10 16.13
CA ILE A 229 -13.46 2.53 17.31
C ILE A 229 -12.81 3.74 17.98
N ASN A 230 -11.49 3.76 18.11
CA ASN A 230 -10.76 4.86 18.73
C ASN A 230 -10.93 6.18 17.96
N GLN A 231 -10.98 6.10 16.63
CA GLN A 231 -11.17 7.27 15.76
C GLN A 231 -12.65 7.59 15.54
N HIS A 232 -13.52 6.58 15.51
CA HIS A 232 -14.93 6.67 15.14
C HIS A 232 -15.80 5.81 16.07
N PRO A 233 -16.07 6.27 17.31
CA PRO A 233 -16.81 5.50 18.32
C PRO A 233 -18.31 5.30 18.01
N GLY A 234 -18.80 5.86 16.90
CA GLY A 234 -20.18 5.69 16.43
C GLY A 234 -20.39 4.51 15.47
N VAL A 235 -19.34 3.75 15.11
CA VAL A 235 -19.42 2.69 14.09
C VAL A 235 -19.85 1.37 14.72
N ALA A 236 -21.17 1.14 14.82
CA ALA A 236 -21.75 -0.06 15.44
C ALA A 236 -21.20 -1.38 14.87
N LYS A 237 -20.95 -1.45 13.55
CA LYS A 237 -20.41 -2.64 12.89
C LYS A 237 -18.99 -3.01 13.39
N ALA A 238 -18.17 -2.02 13.78
CA ALA A 238 -16.83 -2.27 14.32
C ALA A 238 -16.92 -3.01 15.66
N TYR A 239 -17.74 -2.51 16.60
CA TYR A 239 -18.01 -3.17 17.87
C TYR A 239 -18.56 -4.58 17.67
N TYR A 240 -19.48 -4.76 16.70
CA TYR A 240 -20.05 -6.09 16.45
C TYR A 240 -19.00 -7.10 15.97
N LEU A 241 -18.10 -6.71 15.06
CA LEU A 241 -17.02 -7.59 14.59
C LEU A 241 -15.99 -7.86 15.68
N ARG A 242 -15.61 -6.84 16.47
CA ARG A 242 -14.67 -6.98 17.58
C ARG A 242 -15.22 -7.90 18.69
N GLY A 243 -16.48 -7.71 19.07
CA GLY A 243 -17.15 -8.56 20.05
C GLY A 243 -17.25 -10.02 19.60
N LYS A 244 -17.43 -10.25 18.29
CA LYS A 244 -17.35 -11.61 17.72
C LYS A 244 -15.95 -12.20 17.82
N ALA A 245 -14.90 -11.42 17.53
CA ALA A 245 -13.52 -11.89 17.67
C ALA A 245 -13.17 -12.20 19.13
N HIS A 246 -13.49 -11.30 20.07
CA HIS A 246 -13.31 -11.52 21.51
C HIS A 246 -14.02 -12.77 22.03
N LYS A 247 -15.23 -13.04 21.53
CA LYS A 247 -15.97 -14.28 21.83
C LYS A 247 -15.22 -15.55 21.38
N GLU A 248 -14.55 -15.52 20.23
CA GLU A 248 -13.78 -16.70 19.74
C GLU A 248 -12.44 -16.87 20.49
N VAL A 249 -11.86 -15.79 21.03
CA VAL A 249 -10.62 -15.85 21.85
C VAL A 249 -10.88 -15.87 23.38
N TRP A 250 -12.11 -16.15 23.81
CA TRP A 250 -12.51 -16.30 25.22
C TRP A 250 -12.40 -15.04 26.10
N ASN A 251 -12.41 -13.86 25.49
CA ASN A 251 -12.46 -12.58 26.18
C ASN A 251 -13.92 -12.19 26.48
N GLU A 252 -14.52 -12.83 27.49
CA GLU A 252 -15.95 -12.68 27.79
C GLU A 252 -16.35 -11.24 28.13
N ALA A 253 -15.59 -10.57 28.99
CA ALA A 253 -15.94 -9.23 29.48
C ALA A 253 -15.97 -8.23 28.32
N GLU A 254 -14.93 -8.25 27.49
CA GLU A 254 -14.77 -7.41 26.30
C GLU A 254 -15.85 -7.71 25.26
N ALA A 255 -16.13 -9.00 25.00
CA ALA A 255 -17.20 -9.38 24.07
C ALA A 255 -18.58 -8.86 24.52
N ARG A 256 -18.91 -8.99 25.81
CA ARG A 256 -20.17 -8.47 26.36
C ARG A 256 -20.25 -6.95 26.28
N GLN A 257 -19.16 -6.26 26.57
CA GLN A 257 -19.08 -4.80 26.49
C GLN A 257 -19.31 -4.32 25.04
N ASP A 258 -18.62 -4.93 24.08
CA ASP A 258 -18.77 -4.61 22.66
C ASP A 258 -20.21 -4.86 22.18
N PHE A 259 -20.80 -6.01 22.54
CA PHE A 259 -22.18 -6.31 22.18
C PHE A 259 -23.21 -5.35 22.83
N SER A 260 -22.97 -4.90 24.06
CA SER A 260 -23.79 -3.86 24.68
C SER A 260 -23.71 -2.57 23.86
N ARG A 261 -22.49 -2.18 23.47
CA ARG A 261 -22.27 -0.96 22.69
C ARG A 261 -22.92 -1.02 21.30
N VAL A 262 -22.98 -2.20 20.67
CA VAL A 262 -23.73 -2.41 19.43
C VAL A 262 -25.22 -2.08 19.63
N LEU A 263 -25.83 -2.47 20.74
CA LEU A 263 -27.25 -2.22 21.01
C LEU A 263 -27.55 -0.74 21.30
N ASP A 264 -26.60 -0.03 21.90
CA ASP A 264 -26.72 1.42 22.13
C ASP A 264 -26.68 2.19 20.81
N LEU A 265 -25.84 1.76 19.85
CA LEU A 265 -25.64 2.43 18.57
C LEU A 265 -26.63 1.98 17.49
N ASP A 266 -27.02 0.71 17.49
CA ASP A 266 -27.97 0.11 16.54
C ASP A 266 -28.91 -0.89 17.26
N PRO A 267 -30.05 -0.40 17.80
CA PRO A 267 -31.06 -1.25 18.44
C PRO A 267 -31.64 -2.32 17.50
N GLY A 268 -31.55 -2.15 16.18
CA GLY A 268 -32.02 -3.13 15.19
C GLY A 268 -31.25 -4.46 15.23
N MET A 269 -30.00 -4.43 15.72
CA MET A 269 -29.14 -5.61 15.84
C MET A 269 -29.48 -6.51 17.05
N LYS A 270 -30.51 -6.19 17.84
CA LYS A 270 -30.90 -6.92 19.06
C LYS A 270 -30.99 -8.43 18.89
N LYS A 271 -31.58 -8.91 17.79
CA LYS A 271 -31.71 -10.35 17.52
C LYS A 271 -30.35 -11.01 17.26
N ALA A 272 -29.47 -10.35 16.49
CA ALA A 272 -28.15 -10.86 16.16
C ALA A 272 -27.24 -10.90 17.40
N VAL A 273 -27.23 -9.82 18.19
CA VAL A 273 -26.47 -9.72 19.43
C VAL A 273 -26.93 -10.76 20.46
N LYS A 274 -28.26 -10.93 20.65
CA LYS A 274 -28.79 -11.94 21.58
C LYS A 274 -28.33 -13.36 21.21
N LYS A 275 -28.23 -13.67 19.91
CA LYS A 275 -27.72 -14.97 19.45
C LYS A 275 -26.25 -15.15 19.82
N GLU A 276 -25.40 -14.16 19.57
CA GLU A 276 -23.97 -14.24 19.90
C GLU A 276 -23.73 -14.34 21.42
N LEU A 277 -24.48 -13.57 22.23
CA LEU A 277 -24.41 -13.64 23.70
C LEU A 277 -24.88 -14.98 24.28
N ALA A 278 -25.88 -15.61 23.65
CA ALA A 278 -26.32 -16.94 24.05
C ALA A 278 -25.23 -18.00 23.80
N VAL A 279 -24.57 -17.93 22.64
CA VAL A 279 -23.43 -18.82 22.32
C VAL A 279 -22.27 -18.60 23.29
N LEU A 280 -21.93 -17.33 23.58
CA LEU A 280 -20.89 -17.01 24.56
C LEU A 280 -21.21 -17.60 25.94
N SER A 281 -22.43 -17.38 26.44
CA SER A 281 -22.83 -17.86 27.77
C SER A 281 -22.80 -19.40 27.86
N MET A 282 -23.20 -20.08 26.80
CA MET A 282 -23.14 -21.55 26.72
C MET A 282 -21.69 -22.06 26.80
N ARG A 283 -20.78 -21.49 26.00
CA ARG A 283 -19.36 -21.88 26.01
C ARG A 283 -18.69 -21.62 27.37
N MET A 284 -19.04 -20.52 28.04
CA MET A 284 -18.48 -20.21 29.36
C MET A 284 -18.98 -21.18 30.44
N GLU A 285 -20.24 -21.61 30.38
CA GLU A 285 -20.76 -22.61 31.32
C GLU A 285 -20.10 -23.98 31.12
N GLU A 286 -19.90 -24.40 29.87
CA GLU A 286 -19.16 -25.63 29.54
C GLU A 286 -17.74 -25.60 30.13
N LYS A 287 -16.99 -24.53 29.87
CA LYS A 287 -15.65 -24.33 30.42
C LYS A 287 -15.63 -24.32 31.95
N ASN A 288 -16.54 -23.58 32.58
CA ASN A 288 -16.64 -23.53 34.04
C ASN A 288 -16.94 -24.91 34.64
N GLN A 289 -17.73 -25.74 33.95
CA GLN A 289 -18.05 -27.09 34.39
C GLN A 289 -16.85 -28.04 34.24
N GLU A 290 -16.09 -27.92 33.14
CA GLU A 290 -14.83 -28.65 32.93
C GLU A 290 -13.79 -28.29 33.99
N ASP A 291 -13.61 -27.00 34.26
CA ASP A 291 -12.68 -26.51 35.29
C ASP A 291 -13.08 -27.09 36.66
N LYS A 292 -14.37 -27.00 37.04
CA LYS A 292 -14.89 -27.59 38.28
C LYS A 292 -14.62 -29.10 38.38
N ASN A 293 -14.79 -29.84 37.29
CA ASN A 293 -14.56 -31.29 37.27
C ASN A 293 -13.06 -31.61 37.40
N THR A 294 -12.21 -30.82 36.75
CA THR A 294 -10.75 -30.95 36.83
C THR A 294 -10.25 -30.70 38.25
N TYR A 295 -10.70 -29.61 38.89
CA TYR A 295 -10.35 -29.33 40.28
C TYR A 295 -10.82 -30.41 41.25
N LYS A 296 -12.02 -30.98 41.05
CA LYS A 296 -12.52 -32.11 41.85
C LYS A 296 -11.73 -33.41 41.67
N GLY A 297 -11.00 -33.58 40.57
CA GLY A 297 -10.12 -34.73 40.35
C GLY A 297 -8.71 -34.55 40.93
N MET A 298 -8.34 -33.31 41.31
CA MET A 298 -7.04 -32.98 41.88
C MET A 298 -7.01 -32.98 43.42
N PHE A 299 -8.17 -33.01 44.08
CA PHE A 299 -8.35 -33.05 45.54
C PHE A 299 -9.16 -34.28 45.96
#